data_AF-A0ABD3Z9N5-F1
#
_entry.id   AF-A0ABD3Z9N5-F1
#
_cell.length_a   1.000
_cell.length_b   1.000
_cell.length_c   1.000
_cell.angle_alpha   90.00
_cell.angle_beta   90.00
_cell.angle_gamma   90.00
#
_symmetry.space_group_name_H-M   'P 1'
#
loop_
_entity.id
_entity.type
_entity.pdbx_description
1 polymer ?
#
loop_
_entity_poly.entity_id
_entity_poly.type
_entity_poly.pdbx_seq_one_letter_code
_entity_poly.pdbx_strand_id
1 'polypeptide(L)' 'MIRSMTAYARREIKGNWGSAAWELRSVNQRYLETYIRLPEQFRSLEPVVRE' A
#
# COMPACT_ATOMS: atom_id res chain seq x y z
N MET A 1 -23.60 9.92 -6.98
CA MET A 1 -22.36 9.90 -7.79
C MET A 1 -21.65 8.59 -7.51
N ILE A 2 -21.50 7.72 -8.50
CA ILE A 2 -20.85 6.42 -8.31
C ILE A 2 -19.34 6.66 -8.31
N ARG A 3 -18.69 6.51 -7.15
CA ARG A 3 -17.22 6.49 -7.07
C ARG A 3 -16.73 5.10 -7.46
N SER A 4 -15.61 5.04 -8.19
CA SER A 4 -15.02 3.78 -8.62
C SER A 4 -14.87 2.81 -7.45
N MET A 5 -15.40 1.59 -7.58
CA MET A 5 -15.30 0.53 -6.56
C MET A 5 -13.90 -0.11 -6.51
N THR A 6 -13.05 0.19 -7.49
CA THR A 6 -11.66 -0.24 -7.56
C THR A 6 -10.76 0.90 -8.03
N ALA A 7 -9.55 0.98 -7.49
CA ALA A 7 -8.57 1.99 -7.86
C ALA A 7 -7.17 1.42 -7.70
N TYR A 8 -6.25 1.88 -8.53
CA TYR A 8 -4.84 1.55 -8.43
C TYR A 8 -4.02 2.82 -8.58
N ALA A 9 -3.08 3.04 -7.67
CA ALA A 9 -2.10 4.10 -7.75
C ALA A 9 -0.73 3.53 -7.42
N ARG A 10 0.29 3.95 -8.18
CA ARG A 10 1.68 3.61 -7.89
C ARG A 10 2.53 4.86 -7.98
N ARG A 11 3.44 5.02 -7.01
CA ARG A 11 4.43 6.09 -6.99
C ARG A 11 5.79 5.51 -6.70
N GLU A 12 6.76 5.86 -7.53
CA GLU A 12 8.15 5.46 -7.36
C GLU A 12 8.99 6.69 -6.99
N ILE A 13 9.94 6.50 -6.09
CA ILE A 13 10.88 7.51 -5.62
C ILE A 13 12.27 6.90 -5.77
N LYS A 14 13.15 7.62 -6.46
CA LYS A 14 14.57 7.26 -6.58
C LYS A 14 15.39 8.22 -5.73
N GLY A 15 16.26 7.69 -4.91
CA GLY A 15 17.21 8.45 -4.10
C GLY A 15 18.59 7.80 -4.13
N ASN A 16 19.57 8.47 -3.55
CA ASN A 16 20.95 7.95 -3.48
C ASN A 16 21.05 6.63 -2.68
N TRP A 17 20.05 6.35 -1.84
CA TRP A 17 19.89 5.14 -1.04
C TRP A 17 19.17 4.00 -1.77
N GLY A 18 18.76 4.20 -3.03
CA GLY A 18 18.05 3.19 -3.83
C GLY A 18 16.69 3.67 -4.33
N SER A 19 15.78 2.73 -4.56
CA SER A 19 14.41 3.02 -5.01
C SER A 19 13.39 2.57 -3.98
N ALA A 20 12.35 3.39 -3.79
CA ALA A 20 11.15 3.02 -3.08
C ALA A 20 9.96 3.07 -4.03
N ALA A 21 9.10 2.07 -3.95
CA ALA A 21 7.84 2.03 -4.67
C ALA A 21 6.69 1.90 -3.67
N TRP A 22 5.71 2.77 -3.81
CA TRP A 22 4.44 2.73 -3.08
C TRP A 22 3.34 2.32 -4.04
N GLU A 23 2.59 1.29 -3.68
CA GLU A 23 1.43 0.83 -4.43
C GLU A 23 0.19 0.88 -3.53
N LEU A 24 -0.85 1.58 -3.99
CA LEU A 24 -2.12 1.68 -3.29
C LEU A 24 -3.20 1.08 -4.17
N ARG A 25 -3.94 0.12 -3.62
CA ARG A 25 -5.01 -0.59 -4.34
C ARG A 25 -6.28 -0.51 -3.53
N SER A 26 -7.36 -0.03 -4.15
CA SER A 26 -8.72 -0.19 -3.64
C SER A 26 -9.33 -1.39 -4.34
N VAL A 27 -9.79 -2.36 -3.56
CA VAL A 27 -10.51 -3.54 -4.05
C VAL A 27 -11.95 -3.47 -3.57
N ASN A 28 -12.88 -4.05 -4.34
CA ASN A 28 -14.28 -4.10 -3.96
C ASN A 28 -14.49 -5.20 -2.91
N GLN A 29 -14.35 -4.84 -1.65
CA GLN A 29 -14.58 -5.71 -0.50
C GLN A 29 -15.81 -5.23 0.30
N ARG A 30 -16.47 -6.16 0.99
CA ARG A 30 -17.70 -5.88 1.74
C ARG A 30 -17.48 -4.89 2.90
N TYR A 31 -16.28 -4.85 3.46
CA TYR A 31 -15.90 -3.99 4.58
C TYR A 31 -14.64 -3.19 4.24
N LEU A 32 -14.46 -2.02 4.87
CA LEU A 32 -13.23 -1.25 4.74
C LEU A 32 -12.13 -1.89 5.60
N GLU A 33 -11.36 -2.79 5.00
CA GLU A 33 -10.17 -3.39 5.61
C GLU A 33 -8.90 -2.87 4.95
N THR A 34 -7.98 -2.33 5.77
CA THR A 34 -6.69 -1.82 5.31
C THR A 34 -5.62 -2.90 5.43
N TYR A 35 -5.07 -3.32 4.29
CA TYR A 35 -3.98 -4.28 4.22
C TYR A 35 -2.66 -3.57 3.87
N ILE A 36 -1.70 -3.61 4.78
CA ILE A 36 -0.34 -3.09 4.55
C ILE A 36 0.57 -4.30 4.30
N ARG A 37 1.34 -4.26 3.23
CA ARG A 37 2.35 -5.28 2.90
C ARG A 37 3.69 -4.59 2.69
N LEU A 38 4.66 -4.96 3.52
CA LEU A 38 6.04 -4.52 3.41
C LEU A 38 6.89 -5.61 2.74
N PRO A 39 8.06 -5.25 2.18
CA PRO A 39 9.05 -6.22 1.74
C PRO A 39 9.46 -7.14 2.90
N GLU A 40 9.90 -8.35 2.58
CA GLU A 40 10.21 -9.39 3.58
C GLU A 40 11.21 -8.91 4.65
N GLN A 41 12.18 -8.09 4.26
CA GLN A 41 13.19 -7.50 5.15
C GLN A 41 12.60 -6.56 6.20
N PHE A 42 11.41 -6.01 5.95
CA PHE A 42 10.72 -5.04 6.81
C PHE A 42 9.41 -5.59 7.38
N ARG A 43 9.15 -6.90 7.25
CA ARG A 43 7.90 -7.52 7.72
C ARG A 43 7.65 -7.31 9.22
N SER A 44 8.71 -7.23 10.02
CA SER A 44 8.62 -6.94 11.47
C SER A 44 8.01 -5.58 11.78
N LEU A 45 8.05 -4.63 10.84
CA LEU A 45 7.47 -3.29 10.98
C LEU A 45 6.00 -3.22 10.54
N GLU A 46 5.47 -4.22 9.84
CA GLU A 46 4.07 -4.25 9.40
C GLU A 46 3.05 -4.00 10.54
N PRO A 47 3.14 -4.68 11.71
CA PRO A 47 2.19 -4.42 12.79
C PRO A 47 2.31 -3.00 13.35
N VAL A 48 3.53 -2.45 13.43
CA VAL A 48 3.79 -1.10 13.94
C VAL A 48 3.23 -0.03 13.01
N VAL A 49 3.28 -0.26 11.69
CA VAL A 49 2.76 0.69 10.69
C VAL A 49 1.23 0.60 10.57
N ARG A 50 0.62 -0.49 11.05
CA ARG A 50 -0.83 -0.71 11.02
C ARG A 50 -1.57 -0.04 12.18
N GLU A 51 -0.93 0.12 13.33
CA GLU A 51 -1.46 0.82 14.52
C GLU A 51 -1.25 2.33 14.44
#